data_AF-A0A6J5GAU7-F1
#
_entry.id   AF-A0A6J5GAU7-F1
#
_cell.length_a   1.000
_cell.length_b   1.000
_cell.length_c   1.000
_cell.angle_alpha   90.00
_cell.angle_beta   90.00
_cell.angle_gamma   90.00
#
_symmetry.space_group_name_H-M   'P 1'
#
loop_
_entity.id
_entity.type
_entity.pdbx_description
1 polymer ?
#
loop_
_entity_poly.entity_id
_entity_poly.type
_entity_poly.pdbx_seq_one_letter_code
_entity_poly.pdbx_strand_id
1 'polypeptide(L)'
;MSNDHPVDASRERDGATPAPADLTRRRFLQSAAAAAALGSVPHLHAQNAPSQNAPSPADTATPPPSLAPAQPVKLDINGREYVLHIEPRVTLLDALRDYAGLTGTKKGCDRGQCGACTVLVEGRRINSCLTLAVMHEGQRITTVEGLAGADAPSAVQRAFIERDALQCGYCTPGQVCSATACLTEFAAGAASAVTADVRSPPAQLSDAEIRERMSGNLCRCGAYANIVAAVRDAHAASA
;
A
#
# COMPACT_ATOMS: atom_id res chain seq x y z
N MET A 1 5.48 67.49 24.08
CA MET A 1 6.45 67.33 25.18
C MET A 1 7.07 65.94 25.01
N SER A 2 7.82 65.70 23.93
CA SER A 2 9.20 66.13 23.66
C SER A 2 10.23 65.40 24.52
N ASN A 3 10.96 64.52 23.82
CA ASN A 3 12.41 64.27 23.89
C ASN A 3 12.93 63.49 25.11
N ASP A 4 14.00 62.69 25.05
CA ASP A 4 15.07 62.57 24.06
C ASP A 4 15.77 61.20 24.22
N HIS A 5 16.36 60.69 23.14
CA HIS A 5 17.45 59.70 23.21
C HIS A 5 18.75 60.41 23.61
N PRO A 6 19.72 59.68 24.17
CA PRO A 6 20.99 59.65 23.45
C PRO A 6 21.56 58.24 23.28
N VAL A 7 22.09 58.07 22.09
CA VAL A 7 22.99 57.02 21.62
C VAL A 7 24.39 57.39 22.15
N ASP A 8 25.13 56.45 22.73
CA ASP A 8 26.58 56.61 22.89
C ASP A 8 27.30 55.46 22.19
N ALA A 9 28.29 55.87 21.40
CA ALA A 9 29.10 55.10 20.50
C ALA A 9 30.52 55.10 21.02
N SER A 10 31.00 53.96 21.51
CA SER A 10 32.42 53.71 21.70
C SER A 10 32.82 52.43 20.97
N ARG A 11 33.42 52.66 19.80
CA ARG A 11 34.22 51.68 19.06
C ARG A 11 35.60 51.62 19.70
N GLU A 12 36.04 50.43 20.09
CA GLU A 12 37.45 50.06 20.09
C GLU A 12 37.62 48.77 19.27
N ARG A 13 38.55 48.82 18.32
CA ARG A 13 39.08 47.68 17.56
C ARG A 13 40.31 47.18 18.32
N ASP A 14 40.46 45.87 18.44
CA ASP A 14 41.59 45.11 17.88
C ASP A 14 41.58 43.68 18.42
N GLY A 15 41.72 42.71 17.51
CA GLY A 15 41.73 41.29 17.84
C GLY A 15 41.39 40.42 16.64
N ALA A 16 42.28 40.39 15.64
CA ALA A 16 42.17 39.51 14.49
C ALA A 16 42.19 38.04 14.94
N THR A 17 41.04 37.37 14.86
CA THR A 17 40.91 35.92 14.97
C THR A 17 40.83 35.35 13.56
N PRO A 18 41.64 34.35 13.16
CA PRO A 18 41.59 33.82 11.81
C PRO A 18 40.25 33.09 11.59
N ALA A 19 39.56 33.44 10.50
CA ALA A 19 38.32 32.78 10.08
C ALA A 19 38.58 31.30 9.75
N PRO A 20 37.65 30.38 10.05
CA PRO A 20 37.77 28.99 9.64
C PRO A 20 37.69 28.91 8.10
N ALA A 21 38.60 28.16 7.49
CA ALA A 21 38.66 28.01 6.05
C ALA A 21 37.37 27.38 5.50
N ASP A 22 36.68 28.08 4.60
CA ASP A 22 35.47 27.61 3.91
C ASP A 22 35.76 26.35 3.07
N LEU A 23 35.43 25.19 3.64
CA LEU A 23 35.39 23.92 2.92
C LEU A 23 34.13 23.85 2.06
N THR A 24 34.26 24.22 0.80
CA THR A 24 33.17 24.09 -0.17
C THR A 24 33.07 22.65 -0.69
N ARG A 25 31.84 22.18 -0.93
CA ARG A 25 31.52 20.85 -1.51
C ARG A 25 32.31 20.54 -2.79
N ARG A 26 32.67 21.59 -3.55
CA ARG A 26 33.45 21.51 -4.79
C ARG A 26 34.93 21.20 -4.54
N ARG A 27 35.53 21.73 -3.47
CA ARG A 27 36.92 21.42 -3.08
C ARG A 27 37.07 20.01 -2.54
N PHE A 28 36.08 19.50 -1.79
CA PHE A 28 36.07 18.11 -1.30
C PHE A 28 36.08 17.09 -2.45
N LEU A 29 35.23 17.30 -3.47
CA LEU A 29 35.18 16.43 -4.65
C LEU A 29 36.46 16.51 -5.50
N GLN A 30 37.15 17.65 -5.53
CA GLN A 30 38.43 17.79 -6.23
C GLN A 30 39.59 17.09 -5.50
N SER A 31 39.58 17.05 -4.17
CA SER A 31 40.60 16.32 -3.39
C SER A 31 40.45 14.79 -3.43
N ALA A 32 39.25 14.26 -3.70
CA ALA A 32 39.02 12.82 -3.79
C ALA A 32 39.64 12.17 -5.05
N ALA A 33 39.96 12.96 -6.08
CA ALA A 33 40.53 12.45 -7.32
C ALA A 33 42.05 12.16 -7.26
N ALA A 34 42.75 12.60 -6.21
CA ALA A 34 44.21 12.45 -6.09
C ALA A 34 44.68 11.20 -5.31
N ALA A 35 43.77 10.37 -4.80
CA ALA A 35 44.09 9.20 -3.97
C ALA A 35 43.83 7.83 -4.65
N ALA A 36 43.69 7.79 -5.98
CA ALA A 36 43.30 6.57 -6.71
C ALA A 36 44.36 6.04 -7.71
N ALA A 37 45.65 6.35 -7.52
CA ALA A 37 46.68 6.06 -8.53
C ALA A 37 47.81 5.10 -8.12
N LEU A 38 47.74 4.41 -6.98
CA LEU A 38 48.78 3.43 -6.58
C LEU A 38 48.17 2.21 -5.87
N GLY A 39 47.77 1.19 -6.62
CA GLY A 39 47.29 -0.06 -5.99
C GLY A 39 46.87 -1.21 -6.91
N SER A 40 47.30 -1.24 -8.18
CA SER A 40 46.80 -2.20 -9.17
C SER A 40 47.84 -3.23 -9.64
N VAL A 41 48.57 -3.90 -8.75
CA VAL A 41 49.39 -5.08 -9.10
C VAL A 41 49.67 -5.92 -7.82
N PRO A 42 48.79 -6.84 -7.35
CA PRO A 42 48.80 -8.22 -7.89
C PRO A 42 47.48 -8.99 -7.61
N HIS A 43 46.43 -8.86 -8.42
CA HIS A 43 45.26 -9.76 -8.31
C HIS A 43 44.94 -10.52 -9.61
N LEU A 44 45.72 -10.31 -10.67
CA LEU A 44 45.49 -10.97 -11.96
C LEU A 44 45.97 -12.44 -12.04
N HIS A 45 46.64 -12.96 -11.01
CA HIS A 45 47.16 -14.34 -11.01
C HIS A 45 46.32 -15.34 -10.20
N ALA A 46 45.29 -14.90 -9.48
CA ALA A 46 44.46 -15.80 -8.67
C ALA A 46 43.25 -16.39 -9.42
N GLN A 47 42.98 -15.98 -10.66
CA GLN A 47 41.76 -16.35 -11.39
C GLN A 47 41.91 -17.56 -12.33
N ASN A 48 43.13 -18.10 -12.49
CA ASN A 48 43.39 -19.22 -13.41
C ASN A 48 43.74 -20.55 -12.71
N ALA A 49 43.45 -20.70 -11.41
CA ALA A 49 43.50 -22.01 -10.78
C ALA A 49 42.26 -22.81 -11.20
N PRO A 50 42.40 -23.95 -11.90
CA PRO A 50 41.25 -24.81 -12.17
C PRO A 50 40.69 -25.31 -10.83
N SER A 51 39.45 -24.93 -10.53
CA SER A 51 38.68 -25.49 -9.42
C SER A 51 38.55 -26.99 -9.65
N GLN A 52 39.31 -27.80 -8.90
CA GLN A 52 39.03 -29.22 -8.75
C GLN A 52 37.94 -29.40 -7.70
N ASN A 53 36.73 -28.94 -8.04
CA ASN A 53 35.54 -29.44 -7.34
C ASN A 53 35.26 -30.84 -7.88
N ALA A 54 35.65 -31.85 -7.13
CA ALA A 54 35.16 -33.21 -7.33
C ALA A 54 33.61 -33.18 -7.24
N PRO A 55 32.88 -33.92 -8.11
CA PRO A 55 31.43 -33.97 -8.03
C PRO A 55 31.02 -34.54 -6.66
N SER A 56 30.32 -33.72 -5.88
CA SER A 56 29.69 -34.17 -4.64
C SER A 56 28.55 -35.14 -5.01
N PRO A 57 28.42 -36.32 -4.37
CA PRO A 57 27.41 -37.32 -4.72
C PRO A 57 25.98 -36.95 -4.25
N ALA A 58 25.61 -35.67 -4.30
CA ALA A 58 24.31 -35.16 -3.83
C ALA A 58 23.55 -34.31 -4.87
N ASP A 59 23.95 -34.31 -6.14
CA ASP A 59 23.15 -33.78 -7.25
C ASP A 59 22.06 -34.80 -7.69
N THR A 60 21.32 -35.35 -6.74
CA THR A 60 19.93 -35.73 -7.04
C THR A 60 19.14 -34.43 -7.09
N ALA A 61 19.25 -33.73 -8.23
CA ALA A 61 18.38 -32.61 -8.56
C ALA A 61 16.94 -33.10 -8.41
N THR A 62 16.28 -32.66 -7.33
CA THR A 62 14.85 -32.86 -7.18
C THR A 62 14.21 -32.25 -8.42
N PRO A 63 13.42 -33.02 -9.21
CA PRO A 63 12.78 -32.46 -10.38
C PRO A 63 11.97 -31.23 -9.93
N PRO A 64 11.99 -30.13 -10.71
CA PRO A 64 11.23 -28.95 -10.35
C PRO A 64 9.78 -29.37 -10.12
N PRO A 65 9.10 -28.80 -9.09
CA PRO A 65 7.74 -29.19 -8.79
C PRO A 65 6.89 -29.04 -10.05
N SER A 66 6.24 -30.13 -10.45
CA SER A 66 5.32 -30.14 -11.59
C SER A 66 4.19 -29.16 -11.30
N LEU A 67 4.03 -28.16 -12.16
CA LEU A 67 2.88 -27.27 -12.09
C LEU A 67 1.61 -28.12 -12.29
N ALA A 68 0.64 -27.96 -11.39
CA ALA A 68 -0.68 -28.54 -11.62
C ALA A 68 -1.26 -27.92 -12.91
N PRO A 69 -1.92 -28.71 -13.76
CA PRO A 69 -2.49 -28.17 -14.99
C PRO A 69 -3.56 -27.12 -14.67
N ALA A 70 -3.70 -26.14 -15.56
CA ALA A 70 -4.80 -25.20 -15.49
C ALA A 70 -6.14 -25.94 -15.66
N GLN A 71 -7.15 -25.52 -14.90
CA GLN A 71 -8.50 -26.09 -14.92
C GLN A 71 -9.55 -24.97 -15.03
N PRO A 72 -10.75 -25.25 -15.58
CA PRO A 72 -11.83 -24.29 -15.60
C PRO A 72 -12.32 -24.00 -14.17
N VAL A 73 -12.43 -22.72 -13.84
CA VAL A 73 -12.97 -22.20 -12.56
C VAL A 73 -14.04 -21.18 -12.88
N LYS A 74 -15.23 -21.35 -12.31
CA LYS A 74 -16.40 -20.48 -12.55
C LYS A 74 -16.58 -19.49 -11.41
N LEU A 75 -16.46 -18.20 -11.72
CA LEU A 75 -16.57 -17.09 -10.76
C LEU A 75 -17.71 -16.15 -11.15
N ASP A 76 -18.51 -15.70 -10.18
CA ASP A 76 -19.45 -14.59 -10.36
C ASP A 76 -18.78 -13.30 -9.88
N ILE A 77 -18.39 -12.44 -10.82
CA ILE A 77 -17.68 -11.19 -10.55
C ILE A 77 -18.52 -10.01 -11.03
N ASN A 78 -18.90 -9.14 -10.10
CA ASN A 78 -19.76 -7.98 -10.33
C ASN A 78 -21.11 -8.34 -11.00
N GLY A 79 -21.69 -9.50 -10.66
CA GLY A 79 -22.95 -9.99 -11.22
C GLY A 79 -22.83 -10.60 -12.61
N ARG A 80 -21.61 -10.86 -13.08
CA ARG A 80 -21.31 -11.51 -14.36
C ARG A 80 -20.50 -12.78 -14.12
N GLU A 81 -20.89 -13.85 -14.81
CA GLU A 81 -20.17 -15.11 -14.81
C GLU A 81 -18.89 -15.04 -15.67
N TYR A 82 -17.79 -15.54 -15.11
CA TYR A 82 -16.52 -15.76 -15.77
C TYR A 82 -16.13 -17.23 -15.63
N VAL A 83 -15.69 -17.85 -16.73
CA VAL A 83 -15.08 -19.19 -16.73
C VAL A 83 -13.61 -19.02 -17.10
N LEU A 84 -12.73 -19.13 -16.10
CA LEU A 84 -11.29 -18.89 -16.24
C LEU A 84 -10.54 -20.23 -16.26
N HIS A 85 -9.53 -20.38 -17.13
CA HIS A 85 -8.64 -21.55 -17.12
C HIS A 85 -7.36 -21.20 -16.35
N ILE A 86 -7.28 -21.63 -15.09
CA ILE A 86 -6.23 -21.20 -14.15
C ILE A 86 -5.64 -22.36 -13.36
N GLU A 87 -4.38 -22.23 -12.95
CA GLU A 87 -3.76 -23.17 -12.01
C GLU A 87 -4.40 -23.03 -10.60
N PRO A 88 -4.48 -24.10 -9.80
CA PRO A 88 -5.04 -24.04 -8.44
C PRO A 88 -4.38 -23.01 -7.51
N ARG A 89 -3.10 -22.67 -7.74
CA ARG A 89 -2.34 -21.69 -6.95
C ARG A 89 -2.66 -20.23 -7.25
N VAL A 90 -3.42 -19.96 -8.32
CA VAL A 90 -3.76 -18.58 -8.72
C VAL A 90 -4.61 -17.95 -7.62
N THR A 91 -4.11 -16.86 -7.05
CA THR A 91 -4.83 -16.09 -6.04
C THR A 91 -6.09 -15.48 -6.64
N LEU A 92 -7.10 -15.18 -5.81
CA LEU A 92 -8.27 -14.42 -6.30
C LEU A 92 -7.82 -13.07 -6.88
N LEU A 93 -6.80 -12.44 -6.29
CA LEU A 93 -6.21 -11.20 -6.81
C LEU A 93 -5.73 -11.34 -8.26
N ASP A 94 -4.97 -12.38 -8.55
CA ASP A 94 -4.38 -12.59 -9.88
C ASP A 94 -5.44 -13.05 -10.89
N ALA A 95 -6.39 -13.89 -10.46
CA ALA A 95 -7.55 -14.24 -11.28
C ALA A 95 -8.33 -13.00 -11.74
N LEU A 96 -8.60 -12.06 -10.83
CA LEU A 96 -9.30 -10.82 -11.16
C LEU A 96 -8.51 -9.96 -12.15
N ARG A 97 -7.20 -9.76 -11.88
CA ARG A 97 -6.38 -8.81 -12.63
C ARG A 97 -5.93 -9.35 -13.98
N ASP A 98 -5.32 -10.53 -13.97
CA ASP A 98 -4.51 -11.03 -15.09
C ASP A 98 -5.32 -11.97 -15.99
N TYR A 99 -6.41 -12.57 -15.48
CA TYR A 99 -7.27 -13.47 -16.24
C TYR A 99 -8.62 -12.84 -16.60
N ALA A 100 -9.28 -12.16 -15.64
CA ALA A 100 -10.56 -11.48 -15.91
C ALA A 100 -10.37 -10.04 -16.46
N GLY A 101 -9.16 -9.49 -16.41
CA GLY A 101 -8.85 -8.13 -16.91
C GLY A 101 -9.38 -7.00 -16.02
N LEU A 102 -9.86 -7.29 -14.81
CA LEU A 102 -10.40 -6.34 -13.84
C LEU A 102 -9.27 -5.80 -12.97
N THR A 103 -8.59 -4.77 -13.49
CA THR A 103 -7.34 -4.26 -12.92
C THR A 103 -7.54 -3.25 -11.79
N GLY A 104 -8.78 -2.92 -11.40
CA GLY A 104 -9.11 -2.03 -10.30
C GLY A 104 -8.55 -2.52 -8.98
N THR A 105 -8.68 -3.81 -8.68
CA THR A 105 -8.05 -4.44 -7.52
C THR A 105 -6.51 -4.43 -7.66
N LYS A 106 -5.77 -3.98 -6.63
CA LYS A 106 -4.32 -3.73 -6.75
C LYS A 106 -3.46 -4.72 -5.96
N LYS A 107 -2.32 -5.10 -6.55
CA LYS A 107 -1.26 -5.84 -5.87
C LYS A 107 -0.25 -4.87 -5.28
N GLY A 108 -0.34 -4.60 -3.98
CA GLY A 108 0.61 -3.73 -3.27
C GLY A 108 1.73 -4.48 -2.55
N CYS A 109 1.42 -5.65 -1.98
CA CYS A 109 2.37 -6.39 -1.13
C CYS A 109 2.35 -7.91 -1.31
N ASP A 110 1.25 -8.46 -1.84
CA ASP A 110 1.01 -9.90 -2.02
C ASP A 110 1.14 -10.78 -0.76
N ARG A 111 0.96 -10.17 0.42
CA ARG A 111 1.15 -10.82 1.73
C ARG A 111 0.24 -10.27 2.83
N GLY A 112 -0.92 -9.73 2.44
CA GLY A 112 -1.98 -9.26 3.35
C GLY A 112 -1.67 -8.00 4.18
N GLN A 113 -0.58 -7.28 3.88
CA GLN A 113 -0.12 -6.16 4.72
C GLN A 113 -0.74 -4.79 4.38
N CYS A 114 -1.20 -4.59 3.13
CA CYS A 114 -1.54 -3.24 2.65
C CYS A 114 -3.02 -2.97 2.40
N GLY A 115 -3.86 -4.01 2.26
CA GLY A 115 -5.28 -3.86 1.91
C GLY A 115 -5.57 -3.31 0.50
N ALA A 116 -4.57 -3.04 -0.35
CA ALA A 116 -4.83 -2.54 -1.71
C ALA A 116 -5.59 -3.55 -2.59
N CYS A 117 -5.56 -4.83 -2.20
CA CYS A 117 -6.23 -5.94 -2.86
C CYS A 117 -7.62 -6.25 -2.26
N THR A 118 -8.19 -5.36 -1.45
CA THR A 118 -9.49 -5.62 -0.83
C THR A 118 -10.60 -5.70 -1.87
N VAL A 119 -11.39 -6.78 -1.80
CA VAL A 119 -12.63 -7.03 -2.55
C VAL A 119 -13.70 -7.52 -1.59
N LEU A 120 -14.96 -7.56 -2.02
CA LEU A 120 -16.06 -8.15 -1.25
C LEU A 120 -16.38 -9.54 -1.79
N VAL A 121 -16.47 -10.53 -0.91
CA VAL A 121 -16.97 -11.87 -1.22
C VAL A 121 -18.18 -12.12 -0.34
N GLU A 122 -19.34 -12.33 -0.96
CA GLU A 122 -20.64 -12.34 -0.26
C GLU A 122 -20.83 -11.13 0.67
N GLY A 123 -20.45 -9.95 0.19
CA GLY A 123 -20.52 -8.70 0.95
C GLY A 123 -19.45 -8.53 2.04
N ARG A 124 -18.63 -9.55 2.32
CA ARG A 124 -17.56 -9.49 3.33
C ARG A 124 -16.26 -9.07 2.68
N ARG A 125 -15.60 -8.03 3.20
CA ARG A 125 -14.28 -7.61 2.70
C ARG A 125 -13.20 -8.65 3.04
N ILE A 126 -12.36 -8.97 2.07
CA ILE A 126 -11.19 -9.85 2.26
C ILE A 126 -9.97 -9.34 1.48
N ASN A 127 -8.78 -9.77 1.89
CA ASN A 127 -7.56 -9.60 1.09
C ASN A 127 -7.49 -10.68 0.01
N SER A 128 -7.77 -10.31 -1.25
CA SER A 128 -7.78 -11.27 -2.37
C SER A 128 -6.42 -11.91 -2.67
N CYS A 129 -5.30 -11.36 -2.19
CA CYS A 129 -3.98 -11.98 -2.32
C CYS A 129 -3.75 -13.16 -1.37
N LEU A 130 -4.60 -13.36 -0.35
CA LEU A 130 -4.45 -14.42 0.65
C LEU A 130 -5.50 -15.53 0.52
N THR A 131 -6.10 -15.65 -0.67
CA THR A 131 -7.08 -16.69 -0.98
C THR A 131 -6.92 -17.13 -2.42
N LEU A 132 -7.27 -18.38 -2.72
CA LEU A 132 -7.17 -18.95 -4.07
C LEU A 132 -8.47 -18.76 -4.82
N ALA A 133 -8.41 -18.50 -6.12
CA ALA A 133 -9.60 -18.30 -6.94
C ALA A 133 -10.54 -19.52 -6.91
N VAL A 134 -9.97 -20.73 -6.93
CA VAL A 134 -10.73 -22.00 -6.83
C VAL A 134 -11.56 -22.13 -5.55
N MET A 135 -11.25 -21.38 -4.49
CA MET A 135 -12.01 -21.42 -3.23
C MET A 135 -13.31 -20.62 -3.28
N HIS A 136 -13.52 -19.83 -4.35
CA HIS A 136 -14.62 -18.88 -4.48
C HIS A 136 -15.60 -19.25 -5.59
N GLU A 137 -15.57 -20.47 -6.09
CA GLU A 137 -16.61 -20.95 -7.01
C GLU A 137 -18.00 -20.86 -6.38
N GLY A 138 -18.97 -20.35 -7.14
CA GLY A 138 -20.34 -20.15 -6.69
C GLY A 138 -20.55 -19.01 -5.70
N GLN A 139 -19.51 -18.26 -5.33
CA GLN A 139 -19.62 -17.06 -4.50
C GLN A 139 -19.65 -15.79 -5.36
N ARG A 140 -20.42 -14.81 -4.91
CA ARG A 140 -20.47 -13.47 -5.51
C ARG A 140 -19.28 -12.65 -5.05
N ILE A 141 -18.50 -12.19 -6.01
CA ILE A 141 -17.34 -11.32 -5.82
C ILE A 141 -17.69 -9.92 -6.33
N THR A 142 -17.47 -8.90 -5.51
CA THR A 142 -17.59 -7.49 -5.90
C THR A 142 -16.24 -6.81 -5.78
N THR A 143 -15.78 -6.24 -6.89
CA THR A 143 -14.56 -5.43 -7.02
C THR A 143 -14.93 -3.94 -7.02
N VAL A 144 -13.94 -3.05 -7.05
CA VAL A 144 -14.21 -1.60 -7.10
C VAL A 144 -15.03 -1.21 -8.34
N GLU A 145 -14.81 -1.91 -9.46
CA GLU A 145 -15.54 -1.73 -10.72
C GLU A 145 -17.04 -2.02 -10.56
N GLY A 146 -17.39 -2.94 -9.66
CA GLY A 146 -18.79 -3.32 -9.38
C GLY A 146 -19.49 -2.48 -8.32
N LEU A 147 -18.82 -1.49 -7.71
CA LEU A 147 -19.43 -0.65 -6.69
C LEU A 147 -20.22 0.53 -7.25
N ALA A 148 -19.88 1.00 -8.45
CA ALA A 148 -20.64 2.06 -9.11
C ALA A 148 -22.02 1.53 -9.54
N GLY A 149 -23.05 2.38 -9.46
CA GLY A 149 -24.31 2.13 -10.15
C GLY A 149 -24.17 2.32 -11.66
N ALA A 150 -25.21 1.98 -12.43
CA ALA A 150 -25.19 2.01 -13.89
C ALA A 150 -24.65 3.33 -14.47
N ASP A 151 -25.01 4.47 -13.88
CA ASP A 151 -24.64 5.81 -14.40
C ASP A 151 -24.03 6.73 -13.32
N ALA A 152 -23.79 6.24 -12.11
CA ALA A 152 -23.37 7.08 -11.00
C ALA A 152 -22.41 6.39 -10.02
N PRO A 153 -21.44 7.13 -9.44
CA PRO A 153 -20.63 6.63 -8.35
C PRO A 153 -21.50 6.24 -7.15
N SER A 154 -21.05 5.23 -6.40
CA SER A 154 -21.63 4.92 -5.09
C SER A 154 -21.49 6.09 -4.12
N ALA A 155 -22.26 6.09 -3.02
CA ALA A 155 -22.14 7.11 -1.98
C ALA A 155 -20.71 7.23 -1.45
N VAL A 156 -20.02 6.09 -1.26
CA VAL A 156 -18.61 6.05 -0.84
C VAL A 156 -17.70 6.66 -1.92
N GLN A 157 -17.85 6.27 -3.19
CA GLN A 157 -17.02 6.81 -4.26
C GLN A 157 -17.21 8.32 -4.42
N ARG A 158 -18.46 8.80 -4.35
CA ARG A 158 -18.78 10.24 -4.40
C ARG A 158 -18.13 10.99 -3.25
N ALA A 159 -18.28 10.51 -2.02
CA ALA A 159 -17.66 11.14 -0.85
C ALA A 159 -16.13 11.16 -0.94
N PHE A 160 -15.52 10.12 -1.51
CA PHE A 160 -14.07 10.09 -1.74
C PHE A 160 -13.61 11.16 -2.74
N ILE A 161 -14.40 11.44 -3.78
CA ILE A 161 -14.13 12.51 -4.75
C ILE A 161 -14.28 13.88 -4.06
N GLU A 162 -15.41 14.10 -3.39
CA GLU A 162 -15.74 15.39 -2.77
C GLU A 162 -14.78 15.78 -1.64
N ARG A 163 -14.24 14.79 -0.93
CA ARG A 163 -13.29 15.00 0.18
C ARG A 163 -11.83 14.91 -0.23
N ASP A 164 -11.52 14.74 -1.52
CA ASP A 164 -10.14 14.51 -1.99
C ASP A 164 -9.45 13.39 -1.19
N ALA A 165 -10.17 12.28 -1.00
CA ALA A 165 -9.74 11.13 -0.20
C ALA A 165 -8.81 10.18 -0.97
N LEU A 166 -8.03 10.74 -1.90
CA LEU A 166 -7.03 10.03 -2.69
C LEU A 166 -5.93 11.00 -3.13
N GLN A 167 -4.81 10.45 -3.59
CA GLN A 167 -3.78 11.21 -4.31
C GLN A 167 -3.29 10.38 -5.49
N CYS A 168 -2.30 9.49 -5.30
CA CYS A 168 -1.82 8.61 -6.37
C CYS A 168 -2.86 7.59 -6.86
N GLY A 169 -3.96 7.41 -6.13
CA GLY A 169 -5.06 6.51 -6.48
C GLY A 169 -4.78 5.02 -6.23
N TYR A 170 -3.55 4.61 -5.89
CA TYR A 170 -3.20 3.18 -5.85
C TYR A 170 -3.92 2.40 -4.73
N CYS A 171 -4.06 2.98 -3.54
CA CYS A 171 -4.80 2.33 -2.46
C CYS A 171 -6.31 2.53 -2.55
N THR A 172 -6.78 3.48 -3.38
CA THR A 172 -8.17 3.92 -3.42
C THR A 172 -9.16 2.78 -3.70
N PRO A 173 -8.92 1.83 -4.62
CA PRO A 173 -9.80 0.67 -4.79
C PRO A 173 -10.04 -0.13 -3.50
N GLY A 174 -8.96 -0.48 -2.80
CA GLY A 174 -9.05 -1.19 -1.53
C GLY A 174 -9.73 -0.36 -0.44
N GLN A 175 -9.43 0.95 -0.38
CA GLN A 175 -10.08 1.87 0.56
C GLN A 175 -11.59 1.96 0.34
N VAL A 176 -12.04 2.09 -0.92
CA VAL A 176 -13.47 2.18 -1.25
C VAL A 176 -14.18 0.87 -0.92
N CYS A 177 -13.64 -0.29 -1.32
CA CYS A 177 -14.20 -1.59 -0.95
C CYS A 177 -14.28 -1.76 0.58
N SER A 178 -13.21 -1.42 1.30
CA SER A 178 -13.19 -1.51 2.77
C SER A 178 -14.17 -0.54 3.43
N ALA A 179 -14.31 0.67 2.91
CA ALA A 179 -15.26 1.65 3.43
C ALA A 179 -16.70 1.17 3.26
N THR A 180 -17.04 0.62 2.08
CA THR A 180 -18.35 0.01 1.85
C THR A 180 -18.65 -1.10 2.86
N ALA A 181 -17.72 -2.03 3.07
CA ALA A 181 -17.91 -3.09 4.06
C ALA A 181 -17.92 -2.56 5.51
N CYS A 182 -17.10 -1.56 5.85
CA CYS A 182 -17.07 -0.93 7.16
C CYS A 182 -18.45 -0.37 7.55
N LEU A 183 -19.13 0.30 6.62
CA LEU A 183 -20.49 0.82 6.84
C LEU A 183 -21.50 -0.31 7.06
N THR A 184 -21.44 -1.38 6.26
CA THR A 184 -22.30 -2.56 6.42
C THR A 184 -22.04 -3.28 7.75
N GLU A 185 -20.77 -3.49 8.11
CA GLU A 185 -20.35 -4.11 9.37
C GLU A 185 -20.87 -3.32 10.58
N PHE A 186 -20.75 -1.98 10.53
CA PHE A 186 -21.24 -1.10 11.57
C PHE A 186 -22.77 -1.16 11.69
N ALA A 187 -23.49 -1.08 10.57
CA ALA A 187 -24.96 -1.18 10.55
C ALA A 187 -25.45 -2.54 11.07
N ALA A 188 -24.67 -3.62 10.89
CA ALA A 188 -24.93 -4.94 11.45
C ALA A 188 -24.57 -5.07 12.95
N GLY A 189 -24.08 -4.00 13.59
CA GLY A 189 -23.71 -3.99 15.01
C GLY A 189 -22.39 -4.68 15.33
N ALA A 190 -21.54 -4.95 14.34
CA ALA A 190 -20.24 -5.56 14.59
C ALA A 190 -19.34 -4.62 15.39
N ALA A 191 -18.76 -5.08 16.51
CA ALA A 191 -17.81 -4.32 17.30
C ALA A 191 -16.43 -4.21 16.61
N SER A 192 -15.65 -3.19 16.99
CA SER A 192 -14.23 -3.04 16.65
C SER A 192 -13.37 -3.01 17.91
N ALA A 193 -12.04 -2.90 17.77
CA ALA A 193 -11.14 -2.83 18.91
C ALA A 193 -11.34 -1.57 19.79
N VAL A 194 -12.01 -0.54 19.26
CA VAL A 194 -12.30 0.71 20.00
C VAL A 194 -13.73 0.79 20.52
N THR A 195 -14.54 -0.25 20.31
CA THR A 195 -15.89 -0.32 20.88
C THR A 195 -15.81 -0.55 22.39
N ALA A 196 -16.39 0.37 23.18
CA ALA A 196 -16.26 0.37 24.64
C ALA A 196 -16.96 -0.82 25.34
N ASP A 197 -18.17 -1.19 24.89
CA ASP A 197 -18.87 -2.40 25.34
C ASP A 197 -19.37 -3.19 24.12
N VAL A 198 -18.78 -4.36 23.89
CA VAL A 198 -19.11 -5.24 22.75
C VAL A 198 -20.55 -5.77 22.78
N ARG A 199 -21.24 -5.66 23.92
CA ARG A 199 -22.66 -6.07 24.07
C ARG A 199 -23.63 -4.93 23.75
N SER A 200 -23.13 -3.70 23.63
CA SER A 200 -23.93 -2.51 23.37
C SER A 200 -23.29 -1.70 22.23
N PRO A 201 -23.56 -2.09 20.96
CA PRO A 201 -23.00 -1.40 19.81
C PRO A 201 -23.28 0.10 19.85
N PRO A 202 -22.30 0.95 19.49
CA PRO A 202 -22.49 2.40 19.47
C PRO A 202 -23.55 2.80 18.45
N ALA A 203 -24.41 3.76 18.82
CA ALA A 203 -25.46 4.25 17.93
C ALA A 203 -24.94 5.10 16.76
N GLN A 204 -23.70 5.61 16.86
CA GLN A 204 -23.08 6.47 15.85
C GLN A 204 -21.68 6.00 15.50
N LEU A 205 -21.34 6.05 14.22
CA LEU A 205 -20.02 5.71 13.72
C LEU A 205 -19.06 6.88 13.95
N SER A 206 -18.25 6.79 15.01
CA SER A 206 -17.27 7.82 15.36
C SER A 206 -16.02 7.80 14.47
N ASP A 207 -15.27 8.91 14.42
CA ASP A 207 -13.98 8.96 13.73
C ASP A 207 -12.98 7.90 14.24
N ALA A 208 -13.04 7.55 15.54
CA ALA A 208 -12.19 6.50 16.12
C ALA A 208 -12.56 5.11 15.58
N GLU A 209 -13.86 4.81 15.51
CA GLU A 209 -14.37 3.57 14.90
C GLU A 209 -13.99 3.48 13.42
N ILE A 210 -14.11 4.58 12.66
CA ILE A 210 -13.73 4.60 11.25
C ILE A 210 -12.23 4.31 11.10
N ARG A 211 -11.38 5.00 11.87
CA ARG A 211 -9.91 4.79 11.81
C ARG A 211 -9.53 3.36 12.13
N GLU A 212 -10.12 2.79 13.17
CA GLU A 212 -9.86 1.40 13.57
C GLU A 212 -10.31 0.42 12.49
N ARG A 213 -11.55 0.53 12.00
CA ARG A 213 -12.10 -0.37 10.98
C ARG A 213 -11.40 -0.27 9.63
N MET A 214 -10.82 0.89 9.32
CA MET A 214 -10.09 1.14 8.07
C MET A 214 -8.58 0.91 8.20
N SER A 215 -8.08 0.56 9.38
CA SER A 215 -6.64 0.43 9.66
C SER A 215 -5.92 -0.64 8.81
N GLY A 216 -6.66 -1.62 8.28
CA GLY A 216 -6.15 -2.64 7.37
C GLY A 216 -5.82 -2.16 5.94
N ASN A 217 -6.11 -0.89 5.60
CA ASN A 217 -5.85 -0.32 4.28
C ASN A 217 -4.83 0.82 4.37
N LEU A 218 -3.61 0.54 3.92
CA LEU A 218 -2.50 1.49 4.00
C LEU A 218 -2.53 2.51 2.85
N CYS A 219 -2.24 3.77 3.18
CA CYS A 219 -2.08 4.89 2.25
C CYS A 219 -0.74 5.59 2.49
N ARG A 220 0.22 5.42 1.56
CA ARG A 220 1.54 6.05 1.69
C ARG A 220 1.53 7.55 1.41
N CYS A 221 0.57 8.01 0.60
CA CYS A 221 0.31 9.43 0.36
C CYS A 221 -0.21 10.16 1.60
N GLY A 222 -0.73 9.44 2.60
CA GLY A 222 -1.19 10.02 3.86
C GLY A 222 -2.59 10.65 3.78
N ALA A 223 -3.45 10.25 2.84
CA ALA A 223 -4.80 10.80 2.67
C ALA A 223 -5.81 10.40 3.79
N TYR A 224 -5.35 9.84 4.91
CA TYR A 224 -6.20 9.22 5.93
C TYR A 224 -7.24 10.18 6.54
N ALA A 225 -6.89 11.44 6.78
CA ALA A 225 -7.84 12.41 7.32
C ALA A 225 -9.04 12.63 6.38
N ASN A 226 -8.78 12.74 5.08
CA ASN A 226 -9.78 12.89 4.05
C ASN A 226 -10.59 11.59 3.85
N ILE A 227 -9.93 10.43 3.93
CA ILE A 227 -10.61 9.11 3.90
C ILE A 227 -11.60 8.98 5.06
N VAL A 228 -11.20 9.34 6.29
CA VAL A 228 -12.11 9.31 7.45
C VAL A 228 -13.30 10.26 7.24
N ALA A 229 -13.04 11.48 6.74
CA ALA A 229 -14.11 12.43 6.43
C ALA A 229 -15.07 11.88 5.35
N ALA A 230 -14.55 11.24 4.31
CA ALA A 230 -15.36 10.64 3.25
C ALA A 230 -16.25 9.49 3.75
N VAL A 231 -15.71 8.60 4.59
CA VAL A 231 -16.50 7.50 5.17
C VAL A 231 -17.62 8.04 6.06
N ARG A 232 -17.35 9.07 6.86
CA ARG A 232 -18.36 9.73 7.70
C ARG A 232 -19.48 10.36 6.87
N ASP A 233 -19.14 11.07 5.79
CA ASP A 233 -20.14 11.67 4.91
C ASP A 233 -20.98 10.60 4.20
N ALA A 234 -20.36 9.51 3.74
CA ALA A 234 -21.07 8.40 3.12
C ALA A 234 -22.03 7.70 4.12
N HIS A 235 -21.65 7.60 5.40
CA HIS A 235 -22.53 7.10 6.46
C HIS A 235 -23.75 8.01 6.65
N ALA A 236 -23.53 9.32 6.74
CA ALA A 236 -24.60 10.30 6.92
C ALA A 236 -25.58 10.35 5.73
N ALA A 237 -25.11 10.10 4.51
CA ALA A 237 -25.95 10.04 3.32
C ALA A 237 -26.77 8.73 3.19
N SER A 238 -26.47 7.72 4.01
CA SER A 238 -27.11 6.40 3.98
C SER A 238 -28.06 6.15 5.17
N ALA A 239 -28.09 7.08 6.13
CA ALA A 239 -28.97 7.06 7.31
C ALA A 239 -30.29 7.79 7.03
#